data_AF-A0A2D8M3S1-F1
#
_entry.id   AF-A0A2D8M3S1-F1
#
_cell.length_a   1.000
_cell.length_b   1.000
_cell.length_c   1.000
_cell.angle_alpha   90.00
_cell.angle_beta   90.00
_cell.angle_gamma   90.00
#
_symmetry.space_group_name_H-M   'P 1'
#
loop_
_entity.id
_entity.type
_entity.pdbx_description
1 polymer ?
#
loop_
_entity_poly.entity_id
_entity_poly.type
_entity_poly.pdbx_seq_one_letter_code
_entity_poly.pdbx_strand_id
1 'polypeptide(L)'
;MSNLGDLDSAQSREVEEQLFATHRLQANRHVPVPLPRQDFWNMVHQLLKTLDLEIQTMMQKGMTGMRLQNLQKRQANIRLIASELARKRLVAMMQHVSSQSLRTSAQSGMSQDLPALDWQRHDPAEKAIYHMMQVQIDRFKMEVDWSSMQNGIAGEVSVQQPLHAPGTMQLDSFVNSNITGNAPPDLAFEDDEPSAEPLEFAGDEEDRLVDEEWPDLDEYIHADLEDSSPPKTQTSVNASTEKELSKKHAAALELAPSKKPQSQIESFELEPQPSVADDSVETTVEVTDDLHRIRVLVSSPEPIATKSGEELMLEEGDIQFVDGSTAEWLIDSGVAESAKL
;
A
#
# COMPACT_ATOMS: atom_id res chain seq x y z
N MET A 1 13.92 23.02 21.59
CA MET A 1 13.91 24.41 21.07
C MET A 1 15.27 24.65 20.43
N SER A 2 15.50 24.05 19.26
CA SER A 2 16.84 23.93 18.67
C SER A 2 16.93 24.87 17.48
N ASN A 3 17.90 25.79 17.54
CA ASN A 3 18.27 26.82 16.56
C ASN A 3 17.45 26.86 15.26
N LEU A 4 16.45 27.75 15.26
CA LEU A 4 15.78 28.28 14.07
C LEU A 4 16.70 29.33 13.39
N GLY A 5 17.98 28.98 13.24
CA GLY A 5 18.98 29.85 12.64
C GLY A 5 18.78 29.88 11.13
N ASP A 6 18.67 31.07 10.55
CA ASP A 6 18.52 31.29 9.12
C ASP A 6 19.40 30.34 8.30
N LEU A 7 18.80 29.69 7.30
CA LEU A 7 19.51 28.81 6.39
C LEU A 7 20.62 29.60 5.68
N ASP A 8 21.83 29.05 5.64
CA ASP A 8 22.89 29.63 4.83
C ASP A 8 22.50 29.62 3.34
N SER A 9 23.01 30.56 2.56
CA SER A 9 22.68 30.68 1.14
C SER A 9 22.99 29.39 0.36
N ALA A 10 24.06 28.69 0.71
CA ALA A 10 24.40 27.40 0.13
C ALA A 10 23.39 26.31 0.53
N GLN A 11 23.01 26.24 1.81
CA GLN A 11 22.01 25.30 2.31
C GLN A 11 20.64 25.53 1.70
N SER A 12 20.26 26.80 1.47
CA SER A 12 19.00 27.17 0.83
C SER A 12 18.88 26.59 -0.58
N ARG A 13 20.00 26.58 -1.33
CA ARG A 13 20.07 26.03 -2.69
C ARG A 13 20.09 24.51 -2.70
N GLU A 14 20.77 23.89 -1.73
CA GLU A 14 20.78 22.43 -1.57
C GLU A 14 19.37 21.90 -1.28
N VAL A 15 18.63 22.54 -0.38
CA VAL A 15 17.24 22.16 -0.06
C VAL A 15 16.31 22.33 -1.26
N GLU A 16 16.49 23.40 -2.05
CA GLU A 16 15.75 23.59 -3.31
C GLU A 16 16.05 22.48 -4.33
N GLU A 17 17.32 22.11 -4.50
CA GLU A 17 17.71 21.04 -5.40
C GLU A 17 17.12 19.69 -4.96
N GLN A 18 17.15 19.40 -3.65
CA GLN A 18 16.51 18.22 -3.08
C GLN A 18 15.00 18.21 -3.34
N LEU A 19 14.31 19.35 -3.21
CA LEU A 19 12.89 19.47 -3.54
C LEU A 19 12.61 19.13 -5.00
N PHE A 20 13.41 19.66 -5.93
CA PHE A 20 13.22 19.38 -7.36
C PHE A 20 13.59 17.94 -7.73
N ALA A 21 14.64 17.38 -7.13
CA ALA A 21 15.03 15.99 -7.33
C ALA A 21 13.95 15.03 -6.82
N THR A 22 13.43 15.26 -5.62
CA THR A 22 12.33 14.44 -5.05
C THR A 22 11.04 14.58 -5.84
N HIS A 23 10.68 15.78 -6.30
CA HIS A 23 9.53 15.98 -7.17
C HIS A 23 9.64 15.20 -8.48
N ARG A 24 10.79 15.27 -9.15
CA ARG A 24 11.04 14.50 -10.38
C ARG A 24 10.96 13.00 -10.14
N LEU A 25 11.51 12.52 -9.01
CA LEU A 25 11.49 11.10 -8.66
C LEU A 25 10.08 10.60 -8.33
N GLN A 26 9.24 11.43 -7.70
CA GLN A 26 7.86 11.10 -7.38
C GLN A 26 6.93 11.17 -8.61
N ALA A 27 7.26 12.00 -9.62
CA ALA A 27 6.38 12.23 -10.76
C ALA A 27 5.98 10.95 -11.52
N ASN A 28 6.85 9.95 -11.57
CA ASN A 28 6.61 8.69 -12.30
C ASN A 28 6.34 7.49 -11.38
N ARG A 29 6.16 7.69 -10.07
CA ARG A 29 6.07 6.60 -9.08
C ARG A 29 4.75 6.61 -8.32
N HIS A 30 4.09 5.44 -8.29
CA HIS A 30 2.87 5.18 -7.50
C HIS A 30 3.15 4.84 -6.04
N VAL A 31 4.40 4.52 -5.69
CA VAL A 31 4.83 4.29 -4.31
C VAL A 31 5.47 5.58 -3.77
N PRO A 32 5.20 5.97 -2.51
CA PRO A 32 5.84 7.12 -1.87
C PRO A 32 7.36 7.01 -1.92
N VAL A 33 8.02 8.01 -2.48
CA VAL A 33 9.47 8.07 -2.57
C VAL A 33 10.06 8.38 -1.18
N PRO A 34 11.14 7.72 -0.74
CA PRO A 34 11.79 8.06 0.51
C PRO A 34 12.37 9.48 0.46
N LEU A 35 12.18 10.25 1.52
CA LEU A 35 12.73 11.60 1.59
C LEU A 35 14.24 11.50 1.91
N PRO A 36 15.03 12.48 1.43
CA PRO A 36 16.45 12.54 1.76
C PRO A 36 16.70 12.88 3.24
N ARG A 37 15.72 13.50 3.92
CA ARG A 37 15.79 13.96 5.31
C ARG A 37 14.43 13.77 6.00
N GLN A 38 14.42 13.50 7.30
CA GLN A 38 13.20 13.41 8.11
C GLN A 38 12.54 14.78 8.32
N ASP A 39 13.32 15.85 8.43
CA ASP A 39 12.84 17.24 8.57
C ASP A 39 12.65 17.96 7.22
N PHE A 40 12.31 17.23 6.17
CA PHE A 40 12.26 17.78 4.81
C PHE A 40 11.30 18.97 4.70
N TRP A 41 10.06 18.82 5.19
CA TRP A 41 9.05 19.87 5.10
C TRP A 41 9.40 21.08 5.98
N ASN A 42 10.02 20.85 7.13
CA ASN A 42 10.53 21.92 7.99
C ASN A 42 11.60 22.76 7.28
N MET A 43 12.52 22.12 6.55
CA MET A 43 13.56 22.80 5.77
C MET A 43 12.99 23.57 4.58
N VAL A 44 12.01 23.00 3.87
CA VAL A 44 11.30 23.69 2.78
C VAL A 44 10.54 24.92 3.30
N HIS A 45 9.91 24.81 4.47
CA HIS A 45 9.25 25.95 5.13
C HIS A 45 10.24 27.04 5.52
N GLN A 46 11.38 26.65 6.09
CA GLN A 46 12.43 27.59 6.46
C GLN A 46 13.04 28.27 5.22
N LEU A 47 13.23 27.52 4.12
CA LEU A 47 13.64 28.07 2.83
C LEU A 47 12.65 29.14 2.33
N LEU A 48 11.35 28.82 2.31
CA LEU A 48 10.33 29.79 1.91
C LEU A 48 10.32 31.04 2.80
N LYS A 49 10.46 30.87 4.12
CA LYS A 49 10.60 32.00 5.06
C LYS A 49 11.82 32.87 4.76
N THR A 50 12.99 32.27 4.50
CA THR A 50 14.19 33.04 4.15
C THR A 50 14.02 33.82 2.85
N LEU A 51 13.37 33.24 1.83
CA LEU A 51 13.05 33.93 0.58
C LEU A 51 12.02 35.06 0.79
N ASP A 52 10.99 34.82 1.60
CA ASP A 52 10.00 35.84 2.00
C ASP A 52 10.69 37.04 2.68
N LEU A 53 11.62 36.79 3.61
CA LEU A 53 12.39 37.83 4.28
C LEU A 53 13.34 38.57 3.33
N GLU A 54 14.02 37.86 2.41
CA GLU A 54 14.87 38.51 1.40
C GLU A 54 14.03 39.42 0.49
N ILE A 55 12.87 38.96 0.03
CA ILE A 55 11.93 39.74 -0.79
C ILE A 55 11.45 40.98 -0.02
N GLN A 56 11.02 40.83 1.22
CA GLN A 56 10.59 41.94 2.07
C GLN A 56 11.73 42.94 2.31
N THR A 57 12.94 42.46 2.58
CA THR A 57 14.12 43.31 2.78
C THR A 57 14.45 44.12 1.51
N MET A 58 14.35 43.49 0.34
CA MET A 58 14.56 44.16 -0.95
C MET A 58 13.46 45.19 -1.25
N MET A 59 12.21 44.90 -0.88
CA MET A 59 11.10 45.84 -0.98
C MET A 59 11.28 47.04 -0.04
N GLN A 60 11.68 46.82 1.22
CA GLN A 60 11.95 47.87 2.20
C GLN A 60 13.11 48.78 1.77
N LYS A 61 14.13 48.21 1.12
CA LYS A 61 15.26 48.98 0.54
C LYS A 61 14.88 49.73 -0.75
N GLY A 62 13.64 49.62 -1.21
CA GLY A 62 13.16 50.26 -2.45
C GLY A 62 13.76 49.66 -3.73
N MET A 63 14.35 48.46 -3.65
CA MET A 63 14.99 47.80 -4.80
C MET A 63 13.95 47.02 -5.60
N THR A 64 13.34 47.67 -6.60
CA THR A 64 12.28 47.08 -7.45
C THR A 64 12.78 46.50 -8.78
N GLY A 65 14.09 46.21 -8.89
CA GLY A 65 14.70 45.73 -10.12
C GLY A 65 14.42 44.26 -10.48
N MET A 66 15.00 43.81 -11.59
CA MET A 66 14.95 42.42 -12.10
C MET A 66 15.25 41.35 -11.03
N ARG A 67 16.11 41.67 -10.06
CA ARG A 67 16.43 40.77 -8.93
C ARG A 67 15.20 40.44 -8.07
N LEU A 68 14.35 41.42 -7.77
CA LEU A 68 13.13 41.21 -6.99
C LEU A 68 12.15 40.31 -7.75
N GLN A 69 11.95 40.58 -9.03
CA GLN A 69 11.09 39.77 -9.89
C GLN A 69 11.59 38.32 -10.01
N ASN A 70 12.91 38.10 -10.12
CA ASN A 70 13.49 36.76 -10.14
C ASN A 70 13.30 36.01 -8.83
N LEU A 71 13.45 36.69 -7.68
CA LEU A 71 13.16 36.09 -6.37
C LEU A 71 11.68 35.74 -6.21
N GLN A 72 10.78 36.62 -6.63
CA GLN A 72 9.33 36.37 -6.61
C GLN A 72 8.95 35.18 -7.51
N LYS A 73 9.51 35.10 -8.72
CA LYS A 73 9.31 33.95 -9.63
C LYS A 73 9.84 32.65 -9.03
N ARG A 74 11.05 32.68 -8.44
CA ARG A 74 11.65 31.52 -7.76
C ARG A 74 10.76 31.06 -6.60
N GLN A 75 10.30 31.99 -5.77
CA GLN A 75 9.40 31.70 -4.66
C GLN A 75 8.08 31.07 -5.11
N ALA A 76 7.43 31.65 -6.13
CA ALA A 76 6.20 31.11 -6.69
C ALA A 76 6.40 29.68 -7.23
N ASN A 77 7.51 29.44 -7.92
CA ASN A 77 7.84 28.11 -8.43
C ASN A 77 8.07 27.09 -7.31
N ILE A 78 8.84 27.44 -6.27
CA ILE A 78 9.06 26.57 -5.11
C ILE A 78 7.73 26.25 -4.40
N ARG A 79 6.85 27.24 -4.21
CA ARG A 79 5.51 27.02 -3.64
C ARG A 79 4.68 26.06 -4.49
N LEU A 80 4.71 26.23 -5.81
CA LEU A 80 3.97 25.37 -6.74
C LEU A 80 4.49 23.93 -6.66
N ILE A 81 5.80 23.72 -6.78
CA ILE A 81 6.40 22.39 -6.76
C ILE A 81 6.24 21.71 -5.40
N ALA A 82 6.34 22.44 -4.29
CA ALA A 82 6.04 21.90 -2.96
C ALA A 82 4.58 21.42 -2.86
N SER A 83 3.63 22.18 -3.40
CA SER A 83 2.20 21.80 -3.40
C SER A 83 1.93 20.60 -4.31
N GLU A 84 2.57 20.53 -5.47
CA GLU A 84 2.44 19.42 -6.42
C GLU A 84 3.08 18.14 -5.87
N LEU A 85 4.26 18.25 -5.25
CA LEU A 85 4.90 17.15 -4.55
C LEU A 85 4.01 16.61 -3.42
N ALA A 86 3.49 17.48 -2.56
CA ALA A 86 2.60 17.08 -1.46
C ALA A 86 1.36 16.34 -1.99
N ARG A 87 0.73 16.86 -3.05
CA ARG A 87 -0.43 16.20 -3.71
C ARG A 87 -0.08 14.82 -4.23
N LYS A 88 1.00 14.69 -5.02
CA LYS A 88 1.43 13.41 -5.60
C LYS A 88 1.78 12.39 -4.51
N ARG A 89 2.46 12.83 -3.45
CA ARG A 89 2.80 11.97 -2.30
C ARG A 89 1.56 11.48 -1.57
N LEU A 90 0.57 12.34 -1.34
CA LEU A 90 -0.70 11.95 -0.72
C LEU A 90 -1.42 10.90 -1.57
N VAL A 91 -1.51 11.12 -2.88
CA VAL A 91 -2.11 10.14 -3.81
C VAL A 91 -1.35 8.82 -3.79
N ALA A 92 -0.02 8.85 -3.82
CA ALA A 92 0.80 7.64 -3.73
C ALA A 92 0.64 6.90 -2.39
N MET A 93 0.56 7.63 -1.27
CA MET A 93 0.30 7.05 0.06
C MET A 93 -1.09 6.41 0.09
N MET A 94 -2.12 7.10 -0.40
CA MET A 94 -3.47 6.55 -0.46
C MET A 94 -3.53 5.29 -1.34
N GLN A 95 -2.90 5.32 -2.52
CA GLN A 95 -2.78 4.15 -3.40
C GLN A 95 -2.07 2.99 -2.72
N HIS A 96 -1.02 3.28 -1.93
CA HIS A 96 -0.31 2.27 -1.16
C HIS A 96 -1.19 1.67 -0.06
N VAL A 97 -1.83 2.50 0.77
CA VAL A 97 -2.69 2.03 1.88
C VAL A 97 -3.90 1.26 1.34
N SER A 98 -4.57 1.77 0.30
CA SER A 98 -5.72 1.10 -0.30
C SER A 98 -5.31 -0.23 -0.91
N SER A 99 -4.19 -0.25 -1.64
CA SER A 99 -3.64 -1.49 -2.18
C SER A 99 -3.20 -2.43 -1.07
N GLN A 100 -2.73 -1.95 0.07
CA GLN A 100 -2.29 -2.81 1.17
C GLN A 100 -3.48 -3.39 1.97
N SER A 101 -4.50 -2.59 2.26
CA SER A 101 -5.62 -3.00 3.13
C SER A 101 -6.78 -3.69 2.42
N LEU A 102 -7.03 -3.41 1.13
CA LEU A 102 -8.14 -3.97 0.35
C LEU A 102 -7.75 -5.19 -0.50
N ARG A 103 -6.52 -5.69 -0.39
CA ARG A 103 -6.14 -6.93 -1.09
C ARG A 103 -6.91 -8.12 -0.54
N THR A 104 -7.38 -8.97 -1.45
CA THR A 104 -8.10 -10.19 -1.09
C THR A 104 -7.07 -11.21 -0.58
N SER A 105 -7.26 -11.72 0.64
CA SER A 105 -6.35 -12.71 1.25
C SER A 105 -6.50 -14.12 0.66
N ALA A 106 -7.35 -14.30 -0.36
CA ALA A 106 -7.73 -15.60 -0.91
C ALA A 106 -6.59 -16.29 -1.68
N GLN A 107 -5.50 -15.60 -2.00
CA GLN A 107 -4.33 -16.16 -2.67
C GLN A 107 -3.11 -16.20 -1.73
N SER A 108 -3.22 -16.99 -0.66
CA SER A 108 -2.17 -17.23 0.35
C SER A 108 -0.87 -17.88 -0.19
N GLY A 109 -0.73 -18.06 -1.51
CA GLY A 109 0.43 -18.71 -2.14
C GLY A 109 1.36 -17.77 -2.93
N MET A 110 0.97 -16.51 -3.16
CA MET A 110 1.77 -15.55 -3.92
C MET A 110 1.66 -14.17 -3.28
N SER A 111 2.18 -14.05 -2.05
CA SER A 111 2.25 -12.80 -1.30
C SER A 111 3.22 -11.83 -1.99
N GLN A 112 2.78 -11.19 -3.08
CA GLN A 112 3.35 -9.92 -3.51
C GLN A 112 2.88 -8.82 -2.57
N ASP A 113 3.19 -8.94 -1.28
CA ASP A 113 2.95 -7.86 -0.35
C ASP A 113 3.77 -6.66 -0.83
N LEU A 114 3.10 -5.53 -1.04
CA LEU A 114 3.80 -4.28 -1.30
C LEU A 114 4.78 -4.08 -0.14
N PRO A 115 6.07 -3.81 -0.42
CA PRO A 115 7.06 -3.64 0.63
C PRO A 115 6.58 -2.61 1.65
N ALA A 116 6.64 -2.96 2.92
CA ALA A 116 6.30 -2.03 4.00
C ALA A 116 7.12 -0.75 3.86
N LEU A 117 6.46 0.42 4.00
CA LEU A 117 7.13 1.70 3.92
C LEU A 117 8.20 1.83 5.02
N ASP A 118 9.41 2.21 4.62
CA ASP A 118 10.49 2.54 5.56
C ASP A 118 10.25 3.92 6.18
N TRP A 119 9.46 3.94 7.25
CA TRP A 119 9.10 5.16 7.98
C TRP A 119 10.28 5.93 8.56
N GLN A 120 11.47 5.33 8.67
CA GLN A 120 12.67 6.04 9.10
C GLN A 120 13.10 7.11 8.09
N ARG A 121 12.68 7.01 6.83
CA ARG A 121 13.01 7.95 5.74
C ARG A 121 11.88 8.91 5.40
N HIS A 122 10.78 8.88 6.15
CA HIS A 122 9.62 9.74 5.94
C HIS A 122 9.49 10.79 7.04
N ASP A 123 8.75 11.86 6.74
CA ASP A 123 8.48 12.93 7.70
C ASP A 123 7.40 12.47 8.70
N PRO A 124 7.50 12.82 10.00
CA PRO A 124 6.50 12.46 11.01
C PRO A 124 5.07 12.92 10.67
N ALA A 125 4.91 14.03 9.96
CA ALA A 125 3.59 14.53 9.54
C ALA A 125 2.94 13.62 8.50
N GLU A 126 3.74 13.07 7.56
CA GLU A 126 3.25 12.11 6.57
C GLU A 126 2.82 10.79 7.22
N LYS A 127 3.59 10.33 8.22
CA LYS A 127 3.24 9.15 9.01
C LYS A 127 1.89 9.30 9.72
N ALA A 128 1.62 10.48 10.29
CA ALA A 128 0.35 10.76 10.94
C ALA A 128 -0.84 10.70 9.96
N ILE A 129 -0.66 11.27 8.76
CA ILE A 129 -1.67 11.22 7.69
C ILE A 129 -1.87 9.78 7.20
N TYR A 130 -0.81 9.01 7.01
CA TYR A 130 -0.90 7.60 6.60
C TYR A 130 -1.69 6.77 7.61
N HIS A 131 -1.39 6.93 8.90
CA HIS A 131 -2.14 6.24 9.96
C HIS A 131 -3.62 6.65 9.95
N MET A 132 -3.92 7.92 9.71
CA MET A 132 -5.31 8.37 9.55
C MET A 132 -5.98 7.67 8.36
N MET A 133 -5.32 7.58 7.20
CA MET A 133 -5.85 6.86 6.02
C MET A 133 -6.10 5.39 6.31
N GLN A 134 -5.18 4.73 7.02
CA GLN A 134 -5.35 3.34 7.45
C GLN A 134 -6.63 3.16 8.28
N VAL A 135 -6.81 3.99 9.30
CA VAL A 135 -8.01 3.96 10.15
C VAL A 135 -9.29 4.22 9.35
N GLN A 136 -9.26 5.13 8.38
CA GLN A 136 -10.44 5.39 7.52
C GLN A 136 -10.75 4.19 6.61
N ILE A 137 -9.74 3.52 6.07
CA ILE A 137 -9.96 2.32 5.25
C ILE A 137 -10.46 1.15 6.12
N ASP A 138 -9.95 1.00 7.34
CA ASP A 138 -10.42 -0.03 8.26
C ASP A 138 -11.88 0.23 8.68
N ARG A 139 -12.24 1.51 8.93
CA ARG A 139 -13.62 1.92 9.15
C ARG A 139 -14.51 1.59 7.95
N PHE A 140 -14.07 1.92 6.73
CA PHE A 140 -14.77 1.57 5.50
C PHE A 140 -14.97 0.05 5.36
N LYS A 141 -13.95 -0.75 5.71
CA LYS A 141 -14.06 -2.22 5.69
C LYS A 141 -15.11 -2.75 6.65
N MET A 142 -15.27 -2.12 7.82
CA MET A 142 -16.32 -2.46 8.77
C MET A 142 -17.70 -2.01 8.30
N GLU A 143 -17.83 -0.80 7.74
CA GLU A 143 -19.13 -0.27 7.27
C GLU A 143 -19.69 -1.05 6.07
N VAL A 144 -18.82 -1.61 5.23
CA VAL A 144 -19.21 -2.37 4.03
C VAL A 144 -19.21 -3.89 4.27
N ASP A 145 -18.90 -4.35 5.49
CA ASP A 145 -18.68 -5.77 5.81
C ASP A 145 -17.74 -6.44 4.79
N TRP A 146 -16.63 -5.77 4.48
CA TRP A 146 -15.68 -6.17 3.44
C TRP A 146 -15.20 -7.61 3.59
N SER A 147 -14.99 -8.07 4.83
CA SER A 147 -14.58 -9.45 5.13
C SER A 147 -15.64 -10.47 4.71
N SER A 148 -16.93 -10.17 4.91
CA SER A 148 -18.03 -11.01 4.43
C SER A 148 -18.09 -10.99 2.90
N MET A 149 -17.91 -9.82 2.28
CA MET A 149 -17.91 -9.69 0.82
C MET A 149 -16.73 -10.45 0.15
N GLN A 150 -15.54 -10.45 0.75
CA GLN A 150 -14.38 -11.14 0.19
C GLN A 150 -14.36 -12.65 0.48
N ASN A 151 -14.76 -13.06 1.68
CA ASN A 151 -14.69 -14.45 2.11
C ASN A 151 -16.01 -15.21 1.89
N GLY A 152 -17.07 -14.52 1.46
CA GLY A 152 -18.41 -15.08 1.28
C GLY A 152 -18.94 -15.73 2.56
N ILE A 153 -19.76 -16.77 2.39
CA ILE A 153 -20.40 -17.54 3.48
C ILE A 153 -19.34 -18.19 4.41
N ALA A 154 -18.11 -18.40 3.93
CA ALA A 154 -17.01 -18.90 4.75
C ALA A 154 -16.48 -17.84 5.74
N GLY A 155 -16.65 -16.54 5.44
CA GLY A 155 -16.36 -15.44 6.35
C GLY A 155 -17.40 -15.25 7.44
N GLU A 156 -18.68 -15.51 7.14
CA GLU A 156 -19.79 -15.40 8.10
C GLU A 156 -19.69 -16.44 9.21
N VAL A 157 -19.30 -17.68 8.88
CA VAL A 157 -19.06 -18.76 9.85
C VAL A 157 -17.78 -18.52 10.68
N SER A 158 -16.90 -17.62 10.22
CA SER A 158 -15.65 -17.27 10.90
C SER A 158 -15.76 -16.09 11.87
N VAL A 159 -16.95 -15.51 12.08
CA VAL A 159 -17.25 -14.83 13.35
C VAL A 159 -17.38 -15.92 14.41
N GLN A 160 -16.26 -16.59 14.69
CA GLN A 160 -16.16 -17.54 15.79
C GLN A 160 -16.47 -16.71 17.03
N GLN A 161 -17.55 -17.09 17.72
CA GLN A 161 -17.77 -16.62 19.08
C GLN A 161 -16.44 -16.77 19.84
N PRO A 162 -16.04 -15.77 20.65
CA PRO A 162 -14.80 -15.85 21.40
C PRO A 162 -14.83 -17.15 22.19
N LEU A 163 -13.96 -18.08 21.80
CA LEU A 163 -13.83 -19.36 22.45
C LEU A 163 -13.29 -19.09 23.86
N HIS A 164 -14.06 -19.51 24.85
CA HIS A 164 -13.68 -19.36 26.24
C HIS A 164 -13.13 -20.68 26.78
N ALA A 165 -12.11 -20.58 27.63
CA ALA A 165 -11.55 -21.75 28.30
C ALA A 165 -12.63 -22.47 29.13
N PRO A 166 -12.62 -23.81 29.18
CA PRO A 166 -13.56 -24.56 30.00
C PRO A 166 -13.49 -24.09 31.46
N GLY A 167 -14.66 -23.81 32.05
CA GLY A 167 -14.79 -23.30 33.42
C GLY A 167 -15.03 -21.80 33.55
N THR A 168 -15.06 -21.02 32.46
CA THR A 168 -15.57 -19.64 32.53
C THR A 168 -17.08 -19.64 32.69
N MET A 169 -17.59 -19.09 33.79
CA MET A 169 -19.03 -18.90 34.03
C MET A 169 -19.37 -17.41 33.97
N GLN A 170 -20.55 -17.07 33.44
CA GLN A 170 -21.05 -15.69 33.46
C GLN A 170 -21.42 -15.25 34.88
N LEU A 171 -21.29 -13.95 35.17
CA LEU A 171 -21.66 -13.38 36.47
C LEU A 171 -23.15 -13.60 36.82
N ASP A 172 -24.02 -13.66 35.81
CA ASP A 172 -25.46 -13.95 35.96
C ASP A 172 -25.73 -15.38 36.47
N SER A 173 -24.78 -16.32 36.33
CA SER A 173 -24.91 -17.68 36.88
C SER A 173 -24.76 -17.75 38.40
N PHE A 174 -24.16 -16.72 39.02
CA PHE A 174 -23.92 -16.66 40.46
C PHE A 174 -25.07 -15.99 41.23
N VAL A 175 -26.09 -15.49 40.53
CA VAL A 175 -27.19 -14.73 41.13
C VAL A 175 -28.52 -15.28 40.65
N ASN A 176 -29.45 -15.53 41.57
CA ASN A 176 -30.80 -16.02 41.25
C ASN A 176 -31.68 -14.99 40.49
N SER A 177 -31.13 -13.80 40.21
CA SER A 177 -31.79 -12.71 39.50
C SER A 177 -30.90 -12.25 38.36
N ASN A 178 -31.49 -12.10 37.18
CA ASN A 178 -30.80 -11.60 36.00
C ASN A 178 -30.33 -10.14 36.24
N ILE A 179 -29.01 -9.92 36.36
CA ILE A 179 -28.45 -8.57 36.57
C ILE A 179 -28.60 -7.74 35.29
N THR A 180 -28.54 -8.36 34.13
CA THR A 180 -28.51 -7.68 32.83
C THR A 180 -29.89 -7.61 32.15
N GLY A 181 -30.92 -8.26 32.69
CA GLY A 181 -32.29 -8.23 32.19
C GLY A 181 -32.53 -8.92 30.84
N ASN A 182 -31.45 -9.33 30.16
CA ASN A 182 -31.44 -10.04 28.89
C ASN A 182 -30.99 -11.49 29.10
N ALA A 183 -31.41 -12.39 28.22
CA ALA A 183 -30.89 -13.76 28.25
C ALA A 183 -29.37 -13.72 28.03
N PRO A 184 -28.58 -14.46 28.83
CA PRO A 184 -27.13 -14.49 28.68
C PRO A 184 -26.75 -14.98 27.26
N PRO A 185 -25.74 -14.37 26.62
CA PRO A 185 -25.20 -14.87 25.36
C PRO A 185 -24.57 -16.25 25.56
N ASP A 186 -24.73 -17.13 24.57
CA ASP A 186 -24.23 -18.51 24.66
C ASP A 186 -22.68 -18.51 24.66
N LEU A 187 -22.09 -19.22 25.62
CA LEU A 187 -20.64 -19.36 25.72
C LEU A 187 -20.21 -20.53 24.84
N ALA A 188 -19.50 -20.24 23.76
CA ALA A 188 -18.80 -21.27 22.99
C ALA A 188 -17.52 -21.66 23.76
N PHE A 189 -17.49 -22.87 24.31
CA PHE A 189 -16.29 -23.44 24.91
C PHE A 189 -15.44 -24.10 23.82
N GLU A 190 -14.12 -24.11 23.98
CA GLU A 190 -13.29 -25.08 23.29
C GLU A 190 -13.76 -26.47 23.74
N ASP A 191 -14.50 -27.17 22.88
CA ASP A 191 -14.91 -28.55 23.15
C ASP A 191 -13.64 -29.38 23.39
N ASP A 192 -13.60 -30.00 24.57
CA ASP A 192 -12.52 -30.86 25.02
C ASP A 192 -12.18 -31.88 23.92
N GLU A 193 -10.90 -31.93 23.59
CA GLU A 193 -10.26 -33.07 22.94
C GLU A 193 -10.84 -34.37 23.53
N PRO A 194 -11.18 -35.39 22.72
CA PRO A 194 -11.92 -36.56 23.19
C PRO A 194 -11.26 -37.09 24.46
N SER A 195 -12.04 -37.10 25.55
CA SER A 195 -11.64 -37.52 26.89
C SER A 195 -10.63 -38.64 26.78
N ALA A 196 -9.37 -38.35 27.12
CA ALA A 196 -8.33 -39.35 27.18
C ALA A 196 -8.87 -40.45 28.08
N GLU A 197 -9.23 -41.60 27.48
CA GLU A 197 -9.73 -42.72 28.26
C GLU A 197 -8.73 -42.95 29.38
N PRO A 198 -9.18 -43.08 30.64
CA PRO A 198 -8.28 -43.45 31.71
C PRO A 198 -7.74 -44.83 31.32
N LEU A 199 -6.52 -44.86 30.79
CA LEU A 199 -5.71 -46.05 30.80
C LEU A 199 -5.60 -46.42 32.28
N GLU A 200 -6.45 -47.34 32.73
CA GLU A 200 -6.30 -48.06 33.98
C GLU A 200 -4.98 -48.83 33.89
N PHE A 201 -3.87 -48.12 34.04
CA PHE A 201 -2.55 -48.69 34.10
C PHE A 201 -2.34 -49.14 35.54
N ALA A 202 -2.54 -50.43 35.77
CA ALA A 202 -2.39 -51.09 37.06
C ALA A 202 -0.90 -51.27 37.46
N GLY A 203 -0.09 -50.24 37.29
CA GLY A 203 1.33 -50.23 37.63
C GLY A 203 1.67 -49.02 38.50
N ASP A 204 2.51 -49.23 39.51
CA ASP A 204 3.09 -48.20 40.36
C ASP A 204 3.83 -47.16 39.48
N GLU A 205 3.78 -45.87 39.85
CA GLU A 205 4.52 -44.81 39.13
C GLU A 205 6.02 -45.09 39.07
N GLU A 206 6.54 -45.95 39.96
CA GLU A 206 7.94 -46.36 40.01
C GLU A 206 8.36 -47.25 38.81
N ASP A 207 7.48 -48.09 38.25
CA ASP A 207 7.81 -48.97 37.12
C ASP A 207 7.90 -48.20 35.78
N ARG A 208 7.25 -47.03 35.68
CA ARG A 208 7.29 -46.19 34.47
C ARG A 208 8.68 -45.59 34.22
N LEU A 209 9.40 -45.27 35.30
CA LEU A 209 10.71 -44.62 35.25
C LEU A 209 11.86 -45.60 35.01
N VAL A 210 11.61 -46.92 35.14
CA VAL A 210 12.63 -47.97 34.95
C VAL A 210 12.89 -48.24 33.46
N ASP A 211 11.86 -48.13 32.62
CA ASP A 211 12.00 -48.34 31.17
C ASP A 211 12.52 -47.08 30.43
N GLU A 212 12.48 -45.91 31.07
CA GLU A 212 13.12 -44.69 30.57
C GLU A 212 14.60 -44.65 30.99
N GLU A 213 15.36 -45.63 30.52
CA GLU A 213 16.83 -45.65 30.64
C GLU A 213 17.39 -44.42 29.92
N TRP A 214 17.83 -43.42 30.70
CA TRP A 214 18.46 -42.22 30.16
C TRP A 214 19.63 -42.64 29.27
N PRO A 215 19.69 -42.23 27.99
CA PRO A 215 20.79 -42.61 27.12
C PRO A 215 22.13 -42.24 27.75
N ASP A 216 23.02 -43.23 27.90
CA ASP A 216 24.33 -43.08 28.54
C ASP A 216 25.15 -42.02 27.79
N LEU A 217 25.34 -40.88 28.45
CA LEU A 217 26.00 -39.70 27.88
C LEU A 217 27.48 -39.95 27.50
N ASP A 218 28.10 -40.99 28.06
CA ASP A 218 29.48 -41.41 27.78
C ASP A 218 29.63 -42.04 26.39
N GLU A 219 28.61 -42.70 25.83
CA GLU A 219 28.71 -43.31 24.49
C GLU A 219 28.75 -42.24 23.38
N TYR A 220 28.08 -41.11 23.60
CA TYR A 220 28.03 -40.01 22.64
C TYR A 220 29.34 -39.18 22.59
N ILE A 221 30.12 -39.17 23.68
CA ILE A 221 31.39 -38.43 23.76
C ILE A 221 32.53 -39.22 23.10
N HIS A 222 32.45 -40.55 23.05
CA HIS A 222 33.53 -41.42 22.55
C HIS A 222 33.43 -41.75 21.05
N ALA A 223 32.29 -41.50 20.41
CA ALA A 223 32.05 -41.83 18.99
C ALA A 223 32.91 -41.03 17.99
N ASP A 224 33.47 -39.87 18.37
CA ASP A 224 34.22 -38.99 17.47
C ASP A 224 35.76 -39.18 17.54
N LEU A 225 36.24 -40.14 18.35
CA LEU A 225 37.66 -40.27 18.70
C LEU A 225 38.36 -41.56 18.21
N GLU A 226 37.63 -42.57 17.71
CA GLU A 226 38.21 -43.90 17.43
C GLU A 226 38.49 -44.28 15.97
N ASP A 227 38.07 -43.53 14.94
CA ASP A 227 38.29 -43.99 13.54
C ASP A 227 39.47 -43.29 12.83
N SER A 228 40.69 -43.80 13.10
CA SER A 228 41.93 -43.44 12.41
C SER A 228 42.70 -44.70 11.95
N SER A 229 42.71 -44.92 10.62
CA SER A 229 43.66 -45.68 9.76
C SER A 229 43.31 -47.15 9.37
N PRO A 230 43.87 -47.70 8.26
CA PRO A 230 43.69 -47.32 6.85
C PRO A 230 43.35 -48.55 5.94
N PRO A 231 42.73 -48.42 4.74
CA PRO A 231 42.49 -49.59 3.90
C PRO A 231 43.46 -49.74 2.71
N LYS A 232 43.92 -50.98 2.47
CA LYS A 232 44.61 -51.44 1.23
C LYS A 232 43.71 -52.38 0.41
N THR A 233 43.26 -51.85 -0.73
CA THR A 233 43.16 -52.42 -2.10
C THR A 233 42.85 -53.91 -2.31
N GLN A 234 41.66 -54.20 -2.85
CA GLN A 234 41.49 -55.07 -4.03
C GLN A 234 40.40 -54.50 -4.95
N THR A 235 40.63 -54.67 -6.26
CA THR A 235 40.12 -53.87 -7.36
C THR A 235 39.11 -54.65 -8.20
N SER A 236 37.98 -54.04 -8.54
CA SER A 236 37.38 -54.16 -9.88
C SER A 236 36.36 -53.03 -10.14
N VAL A 237 36.80 -52.05 -10.96
CA VAL A 237 36.10 -51.27 -12.03
C VAL A 237 34.71 -50.67 -11.75
N ASN A 238 34.37 -49.40 -12.03
CA ASN A 238 35.03 -48.27 -12.71
C ASN A 238 34.41 -46.93 -12.22
N ALA A 239 35.21 -45.87 -12.34
CA ALA A 239 34.99 -44.47 -11.92
C ALA A 239 33.69 -43.82 -12.46
N SER A 240 33.10 -42.78 -11.87
CA SER A 240 33.70 -41.56 -11.32
C SER A 240 32.64 -40.78 -10.49
N THR A 241 33.05 -40.09 -9.41
CA THR A 241 32.73 -38.68 -9.06
C THR A 241 32.85 -38.43 -7.55
N GLU A 242 33.92 -37.71 -7.20
CA GLU A 242 34.04 -36.58 -6.25
C GLU A 242 33.23 -36.55 -4.94
N LYS A 243 33.96 -36.39 -3.83
CA LYS A 243 33.86 -35.32 -2.80
C LYS A 243 34.92 -35.62 -1.72
N GLU A 244 35.62 -34.68 -1.09
CA GLU A 244 35.24 -33.35 -0.58
C GLU A 244 36.45 -32.41 -0.50
N LEU A 245 36.18 -31.10 -0.34
CA LEU A 245 36.78 -30.31 0.74
C LEU A 245 35.99 -29.00 0.95
N SER A 246 35.56 -28.81 2.21
CA SER A 246 35.24 -27.52 2.87
C SER A 246 34.02 -26.72 2.39
N LYS A 247 32.85 -27.02 2.98
CA LYS A 247 31.71 -26.09 3.08
C LYS A 247 32.06 -24.91 4.01
N LYS A 248 32.24 -23.73 3.42
CA LYS A 248 32.10 -22.43 4.07
C LYS A 248 31.03 -21.64 3.31
N HIS A 249 30.10 -21.08 4.07
CA HIS A 249 28.93 -20.29 3.71
C HIS A 249 29.02 -19.54 2.36
N ALA A 250 28.30 -20.03 1.35
CA ALA A 250 28.15 -19.42 0.04
C ALA A 250 26.85 -18.60 -0.01
N ALA A 251 26.94 -17.30 0.28
CA ALA A 251 25.86 -16.34 0.02
C ALA A 251 26.35 -14.95 -0.38
N ALA A 252 27.64 -14.78 -0.73
CA ALA A 252 28.24 -13.45 -0.89
C ALA A 252 29.15 -13.31 -2.13
N LEU A 253 28.76 -13.84 -3.29
CA LEU A 253 29.55 -13.67 -4.52
C LEU A 253 28.72 -13.57 -5.82
N GLU A 254 27.68 -12.74 -5.84
CA GLU A 254 26.96 -12.36 -7.07
C GLU A 254 27.02 -10.84 -7.36
N LEU A 255 28.19 -10.22 -7.13
CA LEU A 255 28.46 -8.87 -7.63
C LEU A 255 29.90 -8.74 -8.15
N ALA A 256 30.12 -9.16 -9.40
CA ALA A 256 31.18 -8.62 -10.24
C ALA A 256 30.74 -8.65 -11.72
N PRO A 257 31.02 -7.60 -12.51
CA PRO A 257 30.45 -7.44 -13.84
C PRO A 257 31.18 -8.31 -14.87
N SER A 258 30.44 -9.19 -15.54
CA SER A 258 30.95 -9.98 -16.67
C SER A 258 31.14 -9.10 -17.91
N LYS A 259 32.25 -9.37 -18.61
CA LYS A 259 32.79 -8.61 -19.74
C LYS A 259 32.86 -9.53 -20.97
N LYS A 260 31.78 -9.61 -21.78
CA LYS A 260 31.76 -9.79 -23.25
C LYS A 260 30.34 -10.10 -23.78
N PRO A 261 30.06 -9.77 -25.07
CA PRO A 261 28.78 -9.25 -25.51
C PRO A 261 27.80 -10.36 -25.88
N GLN A 262 26.55 -10.22 -25.42
CA GLN A 262 25.46 -11.04 -25.92
C GLN A 262 24.74 -10.34 -27.06
N SER A 263 24.68 -11.09 -28.15
CA SER A 263 23.80 -11.06 -29.31
C SER A 263 22.41 -10.47 -29.09
N GLN A 264 22.13 -9.41 -29.86
CA GLN A 264 20.96 -9.24 -30.72
C GLN A 264 19.60 -9.61 -30.11
N ILE A 265 19.02 -8.66 -29.38
CA ILE A 265 17.57 -8.59 -29.13
C ILE A 265 16.99 -7.66 -30.20
N GLU A 266 16.00 -8.16 -30.93
CA GLU A 266 15.29 -7.46 -32.00
C GLU A 266 14.66 -6.16 -31.49
N SER A 267 15.04 -5.10 -32.19
CA SER A 267 14.62 -3.72 -32.09
C SER A 267 13.15 -3.57 -32.53
N PHE A 268 12.26 -3.26 -31.59
CA PHE A 268 10.98 -2.66 -31.91
C PHE A 268 11.19 -1.14 -32.04
N GLU A 269 11.24 -0.71 -33.29
CA GLU A 269 11.45 0.65 -33.76
C GLU A 269 10.17 1.47 -33.51
N LEU A 270 10.21 2.36 -32.51
CA LEU A 270 9.18 3.36 -32.29
C LEU A 270 9.71 4.68 -32.83
N GLU A 271 9.32 5.02 -34.05
CA GLU A 271 9.63 6.29 -34.69
C GLU A 271 8.99 7.48 -33.94
N PRO A 272 9.65 8.65 -33.98
CA PRO A 272 9.45 9.74 -33.05
C PRO A 272 8.21 10.58 -33.36
N GLN A 273 7.50 11.02 -32.31
CA GLN A 273 6.55 12.13 -32.39
C GLN A 273 7.27 13.43 -32.78
N PRO A 274 6.77 14.18 -33.77
CA PRO A 274 7.20 15.55 -33.99
C PRO A 274 6.47 16.53 -33.06
N SER A 275 7.27 17.47 -32.59
CA SER A 275 6.92 18.67 -31.84
C SER A 275 6.08 19.67 -32.63
N VAL A 276 5.08 20.24 -31.95
CA VAL A 276 4.39 21.54 -32.12
C VAL A 276 4.77 22.46 -33.29
N ALA A 277 3.77 22.83 -34.09
CA ALA A 277 3.63 24.14 -34.74
C ALA A 277 2.13 24.45 -34.97
N ASP A 278 1.74 25.69 -34.69
CA ASP A 278 0.46 26.32 -35.04
C ASP A 278 0.11 26.10 -36.52
N ASP A 279 -1.12 25.66 -36.83
CA ASP A 279 -1.97 26.38 -37.79
C ASP A 279 -3.44 25.99 -37.66
N SER A 280 -4.29 26.95 -38.00
CA SER A 280 -5.75 26.91 -37.91
C SER A 280 -6.35 26.03 -38.99
N VAL A 281 -7.13 25.00 -38.66
CA VAL A 281 -8.07 24.39 -39.62
C VAL A 281 -9.31 23.86 -38.88
N GLU A 282 -10.46 24.50 -39.14
CA GLU A 282 -11.79 23.95 -38.94
C GLU A 282 -11.86 22.52 -39.49
N THR A 283 -12.12 21.53 -38.63
CA THR A 283 -12.61 20.24 -39.09
C THR A 283 -13.97 20.02 -38.47
N THR A 284 -14.99 20.43 -39.21
CA THR A 284 -16.36 19.94 -39.10
C THR A 284 -16.34 18.42 -39.17
N VAL A 285 -16.49 17.76 -38.02
CA VAL A 285 -16.89 16.36 -37.99
C VAL A 285 -18.40 16.35 -37.93
N GLU A 286 -19.04 16.12 -39.07
CA GLU A 286 -20.44 15.71 -39.13
C GLU A 286 -20.55 14.34 -38.46
N VAL A 287 -20.79 14.32 -37.16
CA VAL A 287 -21.40 13.18 -36.48
C VAL A 287 -22.89 13.46 -36.51
N THR A 288 -23.62 12.74 -37.35
CA THR A 288 -25.06 12.58 -37.15
C THR A 288 -25.23 11.78 -35.87
N ASP A 289 -25.10 12.43 -34.72
CA ASP A 289 -25.53 11.84 -33.47
C ASP A 289 -27.05 11.76 -33.53
N ASP A 290 -27.57 10.54 -33.43
CA ASP A 290 -28.98 10.30 -33.21
C ASP A 290 -29.33 10.83 -31.80
N LEU A 291 -29.65 12.13 -31.69
CA LEU A 291 -30.06 12.75 -30.42
C LEU A 291 -31.45 12.24 -30.03
N HIS A 292 -31.54 11.66 -28.84
CA HIS A 292 -32.77 11.17 -28.26
C HIS A 292 -33.40 12.25 -27.37
N ARG A 293 -34.71 12.46 -27.52
CA ARG A 293 -35.48 13.38 -26.69
C ARG A 293 -35.92 12.66 -25.41
N ILE A 294 -35.45 13.14 -24.27
CA ILE A 294 -35.80 12.60 -22.96
C ILE A 294 -36.57 13.64 -22.15
N ARG A 295 -37.50 13.17 -21.30
CA ARG A 295 -38.19 14.00 -20.32
C ARG A 295 -37.67 13.65 -18.93
N VAL A 296 -37.16 14.63 -18.20
CA VAL A 296 -36.60 14.44 -16.86
C VAL A 296 -37.73 14.21 -15.86
N LEU A 297 -37.65 13.12 -15.09
CA LEU A 297 -38.60 12.77 -14.04
C LEU A 297 -38.12 13.20 -12.64
N VAL A 298 -36.80 13.28 -12.44
CA VAL A 298 -36.20 13.61 -11.14
C VAL A 298 -35.15 14.69 -11.35
N SER A 299 -35.24 15.77 -10.58
CA SER A 299 -34.21 16.82 -10.61
C SER A 299 -32.92 16.36 -9.96
N SER A 300 -31.77 16.60 -10.61
CA SER A 300 -30.44 16.38 -10.02
C SER A 300 -29.80 17.72 -9.67
N PRO A 301 -29.30 17.92 -8.44
CA PRO A 301 -28.60 19.15 -8.06
C PRO A 301 -27.17 19.23 -8.62
N GLU A 302 -26.64 18.13 -9.15
CA GLU A 302 -25.31 18.05 -9.76
C GLU A 302 -25.41 18.02 -11.30
N PRO A 303 -24.56 18.80 -12.01
CA PRO A 303 -24.48 18.77 -13.46
C PRO A 303 -23.93 17.42 -13.94
N ILE A 304 -24.63 16.78 -14.88
CA ILE A 304 -24.21 15.52 -15.48
C ILE A 304 -23.41 15.81 -16.74
N ALA A 305 -22.17 15.34 -16.81
CA ALA A 305 -21.35 15.46 -18.01
C ALA A 305 -21.87 14.51 -19.09
N THR A 306 -22.31 15.06 -20.22
CA THR A 306 -22.60 14.28 -21.42
C THR A 306 -21.29 13.79 -22.07
N LYS A 307 -21.39 12.79 -22.95
CA LYS A 307 -20.25 12.32 -23.77
C LYS A 307 -19.64 13.41 -24.67
N SER A 308 -20.41 14.47 -24.98
CA SER A 308 -19.95 15.68 -25.67
C SER A 308 -19.10 16.61 -24.79
N GLY A 309 -19.01 16.31 -23.48
CA GLY A 309 -18.33 17.15 -22.50
C GLY A 309 -19.17 18.37 -22.06
N GLU A 310 -20.46 18.41 -22.41
CA GLU A 310 -21.39 19.46 -21.98
C GLU A 310 -22.02 19.09 -20.63
N GLU A 311 -22.00 20.02 -19.69
CA GLU A 311 -22.60 19.90 -18.36
C GLU A 311 -24.12 20.12 -18.44
N LEU A 312 -24.89 19.05 -18.28
CA LEU A 312 -26.35 19.06 -18.35
C LEU A 312 -26.95 19.18 -16.94
N MET A 313 -27.72 20.23 -16.71
CA MET A 313 -28.51 20.41 -15.48
C MET A 313 -29.90 19.78 -15.67
N LEU A 314 -30.27 18.83 -14.82
CA LEU A 314 -31.56 18.15 -14.90
C LEU A 314 -32.58 18.80 -13.97
N GLU A 315 -33.53 19.54 -14.54
CA GLU A 315 -34.71 20.05 -13.83
C GLU A 315 -35.92 19.15 -14.08
N GLU A 316 -36.69 18.87 -13.03
CA GLU A 316 -37.87 18.00 -13.11
C GLU A 316 -38.89 18.54 -14.12
N GLY A 317 -39.26 17.71 -15.10
CA GLY A 317 -40.23 18.04 -16.14
C GLY A 317 -39.66 18.69 -17.40
N ASP A 318 -38.35 18.98 -17.45
CA ASP A 318 -37.70 19.53 -18.63
C ASP A 318 -37.48 18.48 -19.73
N ILE A 319 -37.44 18.93 -20.99
CA ILE A 319 -37.23 18.10 -22.17
C ILE A 319 -35.85 18.41 -22.74
N GLN A 320 -34.93 17.46 -22.60
CA GLN A 320 -33.55 17.59 -23.04
C GLN A 320 -33.27 16.69 -24.25
N PHE A 321 -32.39 17.14 -25.14
CA PHE A 321 -31.92 16.37 -26.29
C PHE A 321 -30.51 15.89 -25.99
N VAL A 322 -30.32 14.59 -25.87
CA VAL A 322 -29.06 14.00 -25.41
C VAL A 322 -28.66 12.84 -26.33
N ASP A 323 -27.36 12.55 -26.39
CA ASP A 323 -26.81 11.38 -27.10
C ASP A 323 -27.51 10.08 -26.65
N GLY A 324 -27.59 9.09 -27.55
CA GLY A 324 -28.29 7.83 -27.30
C GLY A 324 -27.74 7.04 -26.09
N SER A 325 -26.43 7.07 -25.84
CA SER A 325 -25.81 6.36 -24.71
C SER A 325 -26.16 7.01 -23.36
N THR A 326 -26.22 8.34 -23.33
CA THR A 326 -26.58 9.11 -22.14
C THR A 326 -28.08 9.02 -21.88
N ALA A 327 -28.89 9.02 -22.95
CA ALA A 327 -30.34 8.82 -22.85
C ALA A 327 -30.69 7.43 -22.31
N GLU A 328 -30.04 6.37 -22.79
CA GLU A 328 -30.25 5.00 -22.27
C GLU A 328 -29.87 4.91 -20.79
N TRP A 329 -28.74 5.50 -20.39
CA TRP A 329 -28.31 5.55 -18.99
C TRP A 329 -29.29 6.33 -18.08
N LEU A 330 -29.83 7.46 -18.54
CA LEU A 330 -30.82 8.25 -17.80
C LEU A 330 -32.18 7.53 -17.68
N ILE A 331 -32.54 6.72 -18.67
CA ILE A 331 -33.76 5.89 -18.64
C ILE A 331 -33.59 4.69 -17.70
N ASP A 332 -32.45 3.99 -17.78
CA ASP A 332 -32.16 2.81 -16.95
C ASP A 332 -32.03 3.18 -15.45
N SER A 333 -31.45 4.34 -15.17
CA SER A 333 -31.37 4.91 -13.81
C SER A 333 -32.72 5.42 -13.28
N GLY A 334 -33.77 5.46 -14.11
CA GLY A 334 -35.10 5.95 -13.73
C GLY A 334 -35.18 7.46 -13.54
N VAL A 335 -34.15 8.20 -13.98
CA VAL A 335 -34.07 9.67 -13.85
C VAL A 335 -34.84 10.38 -14.98
N ALA A 336 -34.97 9.74 -16.15
CA ALA A 336 -35.70 10.28 -17.29
C ALA A 336 -36.54 9.21 -18.02
N GLU A 337 -37.53 9.65 -18.80
CA GLU A 337 -38.32 8.79 -19.68
C GLU A 337 -38.10 9.16 -21.15
N SER A 338 -38.14 8.17 -22.06
CA SER A 338 -38.09 8.43 -23.51
C SER A 338 -39.34 9.20 -23.96
N ALA A 339 -39.16 10.43 -24.43
CA ALA A 339 -40.25 11.22 -24.99
C ALA A 339 -40.40 10.89 -26.48
N LYS A 340 -41.36 10.03 -26.84
CA LYS A 340 -41.72 9.79 -28.25
C LYS A 340 -42.34 11.05 -28.87
N LEU A 341 -42.14 11.21 -30.18
CA LEU A 341 -42.59 12.33 -31.03
C LEU A 341 -44.03 12.77 -30.75
#